data_AF-A0A353M6M5-F1
#
_entry.id   AF-A0A353M6M5-F1
#
_cell.length_a   1.000
_cell.length_b   1.000
_cell.length_c   1.000
_cell.angle_alpha   90.00
_cell.angle_beta   90.00
_cell.angle_gamma   90.00
#
_symmetry.space_group_name_H-M   'P 1'
#
loop_
_entity.id
_entity.type
_entity.pdbx_description
1 polymer ?
#
loop_
_entity_poly.entity_id
_entity_poly.type
_entity_poly.pdbx_seq_one_letter_code
_entity_poly.pdbx_strand_id
1 'polypeptide(L)'
;MINSLVAYKGKAARIAGQNTHKFELEFADGSTRKVREKDFRFIHPEFTNVNDSCAQADIAILDDFQEETLTLQEITEWLFDEYTAQSAWCTCVLVEDGLYFYWQKDKIYVRPTEQVASIQAKRDAEALEAQTLAHCVDNIANNVFDKQDLAYIQDIEKVALNQSKHAKILTHIGVENTPEAAYKLLLRLKYFEQTFNPYPARHGIPNDVDIDTEMAEVERIDLTHLNSYAIDNADSNDADDAFSVDGDKIWIHIADVSSIVAPGSELDLYAQERASNLYLPDQILHMLPTSITQLCALGLSETSPALSIGFVLSGKEMQDIEVVHSTIKVTNISYDDADKILESNEDLAKIQTLVELHRQYRASNGSMSLNLPRVDVRFKEGQIEISDQASSPSRELVAEMMIMAGRVIALFAQDNDIVMP
;
A
#
# COMPACT_ATOMS: atom_id res chain seq x y z
N MET A 1 8.80 64.94 18.69
CA MET A 1 9.15 63.51 18.76
C MET A 1 9.31 63.02 20.19
N ILE A 2 9.98 63.76 21.10
CA ILE A 2 9.95 63.38 22.53
C ILE A 2 8.49 63.36 23.00
N ASN A 3 8.14 62.35 23.80
CA ASN A 3 6.80 62.07 24.31
C ASN A 3 5.75 61.65 23.25
N SER A 4 6.21 61.16 22.08
CA SER A 4 5.35 60.60 21.02
C SER A 4 5.22 59.07 21.13
N LEU A 5 4.11 58.54 20.59
CA LEU A 5 3.83 57.10 20.50
C LEU A 5 4.51 56.50 19.26
N VAL A 6 5.19 55.37 19.46
CA VAL A 6 5.86 54.61 18.40
C VAL A 6 5.55 53.12 18.51
N ALA A 7 5.65 52.39 17.39
CA ALA A 7 5.62 50.94 17.34
C ALA A 7 7.03 50.39 17.14
N TYR A 8 7.46 49.48 18.02
CA TYR A 8 8.72 48.78 17.91
C TYR A 8 8.50 47.28 18.12
N LYS A 9 8.76 46.47 17.08
CA LYS A 9 8.56 45.01 17.09
C LYS A 9 7.16 44.60 17.57
N GLY A 10 6.12 45.25 17.04
CA GLY A 10 4.72 44.99 17.40
C GLY A 10 4.31 45.47 18.80
N LYS A 11 5.14 46.28 19.49
CA LYS A 11 4.82 46.83 20.81
C LYS A 11 4.75 48.36 20.80
N ALA A 12 3.79 48.91 21.53
CA ALA A 12 3.67 50.34 21.78
C ALA A 12 4.79 50.81 22.72
N ALA A 13 5.41 51.93 22.38
CA ALA A 13 6.42 52.57 23.21
C ALA A 13 6.35 54.09 23.11
N ARG A 14 6.87 54.76 24.14
CA ARG A 14 7.04 56.20 24.22
C ARG A 14 8.47 56.59 23.87
N ILE A 15 8.67 57.66 23.11
CA ILE A 15 10.01 58.25 22.97
C ILE A 15 10.34 59.04 24.25
N ALA A 16 11.18 58.47 25.11
CA ALA A 16 11.63 59.10 26.36
C ALA A 16 12.79 60.09 26.15
N GLY A 17 13.61 59.88 25.11
CA GLY A 17 14.73 60.77 24.81
C GLY A 17 15.32 60.54 23.42
N GLN A 18 16.08 61.52 22.93
CA GLN A 18 16.76 61.46 21.62
C GLN A 18 18.20 61.96 21.75
N ASN A 19 19.14 61.18 21.24
CA ASN A 19 20.53 61.59 20.98
C ASN A 19 20.77 61.65 19.46
N THR A 20 21.93 62.17 19.04
CA THR A 20 22.30 62.46 17.64
C THR A 20 22.04 61.33 16.63
N HIS A 21 22.05 60.05 17.07
CA HIS A 21 21.84 58.90 16.19
C HIS A 21 20.90 57.81 16.75
N LYS A 22 20.31 58.01 17.93
CA LYS A 22 19.49 56.98 18.61
C LYS A 22 18.36 57.61 19.42
N PHE A 23 17.23 56.91 19.45
CA PHE A 23 16.05 57.22 20.26
C PHE A 23 15.97 56.24 21.42
N GLU A 24 15.64 56.74 22.60
CA GLU A 24 15.35 55.95 23.79
C GLU A 24 13.85 55.74 23.89
N LEU A 25 13.42 54.49 23.71
CA LEU A 25 12.03 54.07 23.80
C LEU A 25 11.76 53.51 25.18
N GLU A 26 10.61 53.83 25.75
CA GLU A 26 10.11 53.35 27.03
C GLU A 26 8.79 52.59 26.80
N PHE A 27 8.72 51.35 27.27
CA PHE A 27 7.55 50.49 27.11
C PHE A 27 6.63 50.59 28.34
N ALA A 28 5.40 50.11 28.21
CA ALA A 28 4.41 50.13 29.29
C ALA A 28 4.84 49.36 30.56
N ASP A 29 5.77 48.41 30.44
CA ASP A 29 6.36 47.66 31.56
C ASP A 29 7.50 48.43 32.28
N GLY A 30 7.77 49.66 31.86
CA GLY A 30 8.84 50.52 32.39
C GLY A 30 10.24 50.19 31.86
N SER A 31 10.38 49.20 30.98
CA SER A 31 11.66 48.90 30.34
C SER A 31 12.03 49.96 29.30
N THR A 32 13.33 50.22 29.10
CA THR A 32 13.80 51.16 28.08
C THR A 32 14.75 50.49 27.08
N ARG A 33 14.76 50.99 25.83
CA ARG A 33 15.63 50.48 24.76
C ARG A 33 16.08 51.59 23.82
N LYS A 34 17.37 51.60 23.50
CA LYS A 34 17.96 52.54 22.54
C LYS A 34 18.01 51.95 21.14
N VAL A 35 17.32 52.58 20.20
CA VAL A 35 17.15 52.09 18.81
C VAL A 35 17.45 53.21 17.81
N ARG A 36 17.70 52.85 16.54
CA ARG A 36 17.82 53.84 15.46
C ARG A 36 16.44 54.20 14.93
N GLU A 37 16.32 55.36 14.29
CA GLU A 37 15.06 55.87 13.72
C GLU A 37 14.37 54.83 12.82
N LYS A 38 15.14 54.18 11.95
CA LYS A 38 14.65 53.13 11.04
C LYS A 38 14.12 51.85 11.72
N ASP A 39 14.38 51.68 13.02
CA ASP A 39 14.05 50.45 13.73
C ASP A 39 12.65 50.52 14.39
N PHE A 40 12.01 51.70 14.44
CA PHE A 40 10.66 51.91 14.97
C PHE A 40 9.79 52.69 13.99
N ARG A 41 8.47 52.59 14.12
CA ARG A 41 7.51 53.37 13.35
C ARG A 41 6.88 54.43 14.23
N PHE A 42 6.82 55.66 13.73
CA PHE A 42 6.08 56.73 14.39
C PHE A 42 4.57 56.50 14.24
N ILE A 43 3.81 56.58 15.34
CA ILE A 43 2.37 56.27 15.36
C ILE A 43 1.52 57.50 15.66
N HIS A 44 1.87 58.29 16.67
CA HIS A 44 1.08 59.48 17.06
C HIS A 44 1.97 60.50 17.80
N PRO A 45 1.77 61.82 17.61
CA PRO A 45 2.60 62.87 18.22
C PRO A 45 2.53 62.92 19.75
N GLU A 46 1.39 62.53 20.32
CA GLU A 46 1.17 62.43 21.77
C GLU A 46 1.14 60.97 22.21
N PHE A 47 1.83 60.66 23.31
CA PHE A 47 1.75 59.36 23.95
C PHE A 47 0.62 59.32 24.99
N THR A 48 -0.27 58.34 24.84
CA THR A 48 -1.15 57.86 25.91
C THR A 48 -0.89 56.38 26.14
N ASN A 49 -1.31 55.86 27.28
CA ASN A 49 -1.19 54.43 27.54
C ASN A 49 -2.26 53.70 26.70
N VAL A 50 -1.80 53.02 25.65
CA VAL A 50 -2.65 52.31 24.69
C VAL A 50 -2.70 50.81 24.98
N ASN A 51 -3.77 50.16 24.54
CA ASN A 51 -3.92 48.71 24.62
C ASN A 51 -4.46 48.15 23.30
N ASP A 52 -4.41 46.82 23.16
CA ASP A 52 -4.81 46.12 21.92
C ASP A 52 -6.34 45.91 21.81
N SER A 53 -7.11 46.31 22.83
CA SER A 53 -8.58 46.24 22.81
C SER A 53 -9.14 47.45 22.06
N CYS A 54 -9.20 47.32 20.75
CA CYS A 54 -9.64 48.36 19.85
C CYS A 54 -11.16 48.48 19.76
N ALA A 55 -11.65 49.72 19.61
CA ALA A 55 -13.04 49.95 19.23
C ALA A 55 -13.34 49.30 17.87
N GLN A 56 -14.62 49.07 17.57
CA GLN A 56 -15.01 48.51 16.28
C GLN A 56 -14.71 49.54 15.18
N ALA A 57 -13.71 49.24 14.36
CA ALA A 57 -13.38 50.04 13.19
C ALA A 57 -14.47 49.90 12.12
N ASP A 58 -14.81 50.98 11.42
CA ASP A 58 -15.70 50.91 10.26
C ASP A 58 -14.93 50.42 9.03
N ILE A 59 -14.88 49.10 8.86
CA ILE A 59 -14.19 48.44 7.74
C ILE A 59 -14.94 48.64 6.41
N ALA A 60 -16.23 48.98 6.44
CA ALA A 60 -17.03 49.13 5.22
C ALA A 60 -16.52 50.29 4.34
N ILE A 61 -15.89 51.29 4.95
CA ILE A 61 -15.29 52.41 4.22
C ILE A 61 -14.15 51.98 3.28
N LEU A 62 -13.52 50.82 3.51
CA LEU A 62 -12.38 50.37 2.72
C LEU A 62 -12.73 50.02 1.27
N ASP A 63 -14.00 49.75 0.96
CA ASP A 63 -14.46 49.49 -0.40
C ASP A 63 -14.20 50.69 -1.33
N ASP A 64 -14.22 51.92 -0.78
CA ASP A 64 -13.96 53.16 -1.51
C ASP A 64 -12.45 53.46 -1.68
N PHE A 65 -11.59 52.76 -0.93
CA PHE A 65 -10.13 53.01 -0.88
C PHE A 65 -9.30 51.83 -1.42
N GLN A 66 -9.90 50.91 -2.17
CA GLN A 66 -9.21 49.73 -2.71
C GLN A 66 -8.00 50.13 -3.56
N GLU A 67 -6.87 49.48 -3.32
CA GLU A 67 -5.59 49.74 -4.00
C GLU A 67 -5.00 51.14 -3.75
N GLU A 68 -5.57 51.90 -2.83
CA GLU A 68 -5.02 53.19 -2.43
C GLU A 68 -3.94 53.06 -1.35
N THR A 69 -3.11 54.11 -1.26
CA THR A 69 -2.02 54.20 -0.30
C THR A 69 -2.15 55.45 0.54
N LEU A 70 -2.65 55.28 1.76
CA LEU A 70 -2.96 56.34 2.71
C LEU A 70 -1.89 56.46 3.79
N THR A 71 -1.75 57.65 4.38
CA THR A 71 -0.98 57.82 5.61
C THR A 71 -1.72 57.20 6.79
N LEU A 72 -0.99 56.89 7.87
CA LEU A 72 -1.59 56.38 9.10
C LEU A 72 -2.71 57.27 9.63
N GLN A 73 -2.52 58.59 9.61
CA GLN A 73 -3.54 59.54 10.05
C GLN A 73 -4.81 59.45 9.20
N GLU A 74 -4.67 59.54 7.87
CA GLU A 74 -5.82 59.53 6.94
C GLU A 74 -6.68 58.27 7.14
N ILE A 75 -6.08 57.08 7.15
CA ILE A 75 -6.84 55.84 7.30
C ILE A 75 -7.39 55.67 8.73
N THR A 76 -6.70 56.16 9.77
CA THR A 76 -7.24 56.14 11.14
C THR A 76 -8.49 57.01 11.27
N GLU A 77 -8.49 58.21 10.67
CA GLU A 77 -9.65 59.11 10.68
C GLU A 77 -10.85 58.48 9.97
N TRP A 78 -10.63 57.78 8.84
CA TRP A 78 -11.70 57.06 8.16
C TRP A 78 -12.24 55.86 8.94
N LEU A 79 -11.38 55.14 9.66
CA LEU A 79 -11.78 53.92 10.40
C LEU A 79 -12.46 54.20 11.75
N PHE A 80 -12.15 55.34 12.39
CA PHE A 80 -12.50 55.62 13.79
C PHE A 80 -13.10 57.02 14.02
N ASP A 81 -13.32 57.81 12.97
CA ASP A 81 -13.77 59.23 13.01
C ASP A 81 -12.84 60.21 13.74
N GLU A 82 -11.85 59.72 14.50
CA GLU A 82 -10.91 60.52 15.29
C GLU A 82 -9.48 59.96 15.22
N TYR A 83 -8.49 60.84 15.08
CA TYR A 83 -7.06 60.50 15.18
C TYR A 83 -6.54 60.77 16.60
N THR A 84 -6.71 59.77 17.46
CA THR A 84 -6.14 59.73 18.82
C THR A 84 -4.99 58.74 18.87
N ALA A 85 -4.15 58.82 19.89
CA ALA A 85 -3.10 57.82 20.11
C ALA A 85 -3.64 56.37 20.18
N GLN A 86 -4.83 56.15 20.74
CA GLN A 86 -5.46 54.83 20.82
C GLN A 86 -5.99 54.37 19.46
N SER A 87 -6.69 55.22 18.71
CA SER A 87 -7.19 54.83 17.38
C SER A 87 -6.05 54.63 16.37
N ALA A 88 -4.99 55.44 16.43
CA ALA A 88 -3.78 55.26 15.63
C ALA A 88 -3.05 53.95 15.97
N TRP A 89 -2.97 53.59 17.25
CA TRP A 89 -2.45 52.29 17.69
C TRP A 89 -3.29 51.14 17.13
N CYS A 90 -4.62 51.26 17.19
CA CYS A 90 -5.55 50.26 16.67
C CYS A 90 -5.45 50.05 15.17
N THR A 91 -5.33 51.13 14.40
CA THR A 91 -5.00 51.03 12.97
C THR A 91 -3.69 50.29 12.75
N CYS A 92 -2.65 50.53 13.57
CA CYS A 92 -1.40 49.79 13.45
C CYS A 92 -1.57 48.30 13.74
N VAL A 93 -2.36 47.93 14.76
CA VAL A 93 -2.69 46.52 15.05
C VAL A 93 -3.40 45.87 13.85
N LEU A 94 -4.35 46.56 13.21
CA LEU A 94 -5.02 46.07 12.00
C LEU A 94 -4.05 45.90 10.82
N VAL A 95 -3.08 46.80 10.66
CA VAL A 95 -2.07 46.68 9.60
C VAL A 95 -1.12 45.52 9.86
N GLU A 96 -0.74 45.27 11.11
CA GLU A 96 0.09 44.14 11.50
C GLU A 96 -0.67 42.80 11.42
N ASP A 97 -2.00 42.77 11.62
CA ASP A 97 -2.82 41.58 11.34
C ASP A 97 -2.72 41.18 9.86
N GLY A 98 -2.65 42.16 8.96
CA GLY A 98 -2.31 41.94 7.56
C GLY A 98 -3.46 41.46 6.66
N LEU A 99 -4.68 41.33 7.20
CA LEU A 99 -5.88 40.96 6.42
C LEU A 99 -6.29 42.05 5.43
N TYR A 100 -6.48 43.27 5.92
CA TYR A 100 -6.99 44.40 5.12
C TYR A 100 -5.88 45.28 4.55
N PHE A 101 -4.73 45.32 5.21
CA PHE A 101 -3.66 46.27 4.91
C PHE A 101 -2.28 45.62 4.86
N TYR A 102 -1.31 46.36 4.35
CA TYR A 102 0.10 46.14 4.64
C TYR A 102 0.89 47.44 4.54
N TRP A 103 2.06 47.50 5.20
CA TRP A 103 2.94 48.66 5.12
C TRP A 103 3.65 48.73 3.76
N GLN A 104 3.52 49.88 3.09
CA GLN A 104 4.31 50.25 1.93
C GLN A 104 5.21 51.44 2.28
N LYS A 105 6.45 51.14 2.72
CA LYS A 105 7.36 52.11 3.35
C LYS A 105 6.73 52.72 4.62
N ASP A 106 6.39 54.01 4.59
CA ASP A 106 5.81 54.78 5.70
C ASP A 106 4.31 55.03 5.53
N LYS A 107 3.70 54.46 4.48
CA LYS A 107 2.27 54.52 4.20
C LYS A 107 1.62 53.15 4.28
N ILE A 108 0.30 53.12 4.35
CA ILE A 108 -0.52 51.93 4.47
C ILE A 108 -1.23 51.72 3.13
N TYR A 109 -1.02 50.55 2.54
CA TYR A 109 -1.72 50.14 1.34
C TYR A 109 -3.00 49.39 1.74
N VAL A 110 -4.14 49.76 1.15
CA VAL A 110 -5.43 49.10 1.33
C VAL A 110 -5.58 48.00 0.28
N ARG A 111 -5.76 46.76 0.72
CA ARG A 111 -5.90 45.62 -0.19
C ARG A 111 -7.24 45.68 -0.94
N PRO A 112 -7.29 45.26 -2.21
CA PRO A 112 -8.55 45.10 -2.91
C PRO A 112 -9.39 43.99 -2.27
N THR A 113 -10.72 44.11 -2.35
CA THR A 113 -11.68 43.22 -1.68
C THR A 113 -11.52 41.75 -2.11
N GLU A 114 -11.13 41.50 -3.37
CA GLU A 114 -10.83 40.15 -3.86
C GLU A 114 -9.61 39.52 -3.14
N GLN A 115 -8.56 40.31 -2.91
CA GLN A 115 -7.37 39.83 -2.20
C GLN A 115 -7.69 39.57 -0.72
N VAL A 116 -8.49 40.44 -0.09
CA VAL A 116 -8.96 40.24 1.30
C VAL A 116 -9.78 38.95 1.40
N ALA A 117 -10.72 38.73 0.48
CA ALA A 117 -11.54 37.51 0.43
C ALA A 117 -10.69 36.24 0.26
N SER A 118 -9.66 36.27 -0.58
CA SER A 118 -8.72 35.16 -0.74
C SER A 118 -7.91 34.86 0.53
N ILE A 119 -7.41 35.89 1.21
CA ILE A 119 -6.68 35.74 2.48
C ILE A 119 -7.61 35.21 3.57
N GLN A 120 -8.83 35.74 3.68
CA GLN A 120 -9.82 35.29 4.66
C GLN A 120 -10.20 33.83 4.43
N ALA A 121 -10.52 33.46 3.18
CA ALA A 121 -10.83 32.08 2.82
C ALA A 121 -9.69 31.11 3.18
N LYS A 122 -8.43 31.52 2.99
CA LYS A 122 -7.26 30.75 3.42
C LYS A 122 -7.20 30.61 4.94
N ARG A 123 -7.38 31.71 5.70
CA ARG A 123 -7.39 31.69 7.16
C ARG A 123 -8.51 30.79 7.71
N ASP A 124 -9.70 30.89 7.13
CA ASP A 124 -10.86 30.08 7.51
C ASP A 124 -10.61 28.59 7.23
N ALA A 125 -10.01 28.27 6.08
CA ALA A 125 -9.63 26.89 5.75
C ALA A 125 -8.55 26.34 6.71
N GLU A 126 -7.53 27.13 7.03
CA GLU A 126 -6.49 26.73 8.01
C GLU A 126 -7.08 26.55 9.42
N ALA A 127 -8.00 27.42 9.84
CA ALA A 127 -8.69 27.32 11.11
C ALA A 127 -9.60 26.08 11.16
N LEU A 128 -10.33 25.80 10.08
CA LEU A 128 -11.15 24.60 9.96
C LEU A 128 -10.29 23.33 9.99
N GLU A 129 -9.19 23.29 9.23
CA GLU A 129 -8.26 22.15 9.25
C GLU A 129 -7.66 21.93 10.64
N ALA A 130 -7.28 23.00 11.34
CA ALA A 130 -6.79 22.91 12.72
C ALA A 130 -7.87 22.36 13.67
N GLN A 131 -9.13 22.78 13.49
CA GLN A 131 -10.26 22.28 14.28
C GLN A 131 -10.54 20.80 14.01
N THR A 132 -10.57 20.38 12.74
CA THR A 132 -10.81 18.97 12.37
C THR A 132 -9.66 18.08 12.81
N LEU A 133 -8.42 18.58 12.72
CA LEU A 133 -7.25 17.86 13.22
C LEU A 133 -7.31 17.68 14.74
N ALA A 134 -7.64 18.75 15.49
CA ALA A 134 -7.77 18.68 16.93
C ALA A 134 -8.88 17.72 17.37
N HIS A 135 -10.02 17.72 16.67
CA HIS A 135 -11.11 16.77 16.86
C HIS A 135 -10.65 15.32 16.65
N CYS A 136 -9.95 15.05 15.54
CA CYS A 136 -9.44 13.72 15.24
C CYS A 136 -8.41 13.24 16.28
N VAL A 137 -7.52 14.12 16.74
CA VAL A 137 -6.55 13.83 17.81
C VAL A 137 -7.26 13.41 19.10
N ASP A 138 -8.30 14.14 19.50
CA ASP A 138 -9.08 13.85 20.71
C ASP A 138 -9.81 12.51 20.59
N ASN A 139 -10.46 12.25 19.45
CA ASN A 139 -11.13 10.98 19.16
C ASN A 139 -10.15 9.79 19.22
N ILE A 140 -9.00 9.90 18.55
CA ILE A 140 -7.97 8.84 18.55
C ILE A 140 -7.43 8.59 19.96
N ALA A 141 -7.25 9.64 20.78
CA ALA A 141 -6.84 9.50 22.17
C ALA A 141 -7.87 8.71 23.00
N ASN A 142 -9.16 8.83 22.65
CA ASN A 142 -10.27 8.08 23.24
C ASN A 142 -10.55 6.71 22.56
N ASN A 143 -9.70 6.28 21.62
CA ASN A 143 -9.84 5.04 20.84
C ASN A 143 -11.15 4.95 20.03
N VAL A 144 -11.64 6.09 19.55
CA VAL A 144 -12.81 6.18 18.67
C VAL A 144 -12.46 7.02 17.44
N PHE A 145 -13.29 6.95 16.41
CA PHE A 145 -13.27 7.88 15.28
C PHE A 145 -14.67 7.97 14.70
N ASP A 146 -14.97 9.08 14.02
CA ASP A 146 -16.22 9.29 13.32
C ASP A 146 -16.02 9.60 11.83
N LYS A 147 -17.10 9.96 11.12
CA LYS A 147 -17.05 10.20 9.68
C LYS A 147 -16.14 11.37 9.28
N GLN A 148 -15.96 12.36 10.15
CA GLN A 148 -15.11 13.52 9.89
C GLN A 148 -13.62 13.15 9.96
N ASP A 149 -13.29 12.09 10.68
CA ASP A 149 -11.91 11.62 10.86
C ASP A 149 -11.41 10.77 9.69
N LEU A 150 -12.32 10.28 8.83
CA LEU A 150 -12.01 9.28 7.80
C LEU A 150 -10.83 9.67 6.90
N ALA A 151 -10.70 10.95 6.53
CA ALA A 151 -9.58 11.41 5.72
C ALA A 151 -8.22 11.19 6.43
N TYR A 152 -8.15 11.50 7.73
CA TYR A 152 -6.95 11.26 8.53
C TYR A 152 -6.71 9.77 8.77
N ILE A 153 -7.77 8.98 8.99
CA ILE A 153 -7.67 7.52 9.14
C ILE A 153 -7.13 6.89 7.84
N GLN A 154 -7.58 7.34 6.68
CA GLN A 154 -7.08 6.88 5.37
C GLN A 154 -5.61 7.28 5.15
N ASP A 155 -5.16 8.43 5.65
CA ASP A 155 -3.75 8.78 5.59
C ASP A 155 -2.90 7.89 6.51
N ILE A 156 -3.42 7.52 7.69
CA ILE A 156 -2.78 6.51 8.56
C ILE A 156 -2.75 5.14 7.87
N GLU A 157 -3.84 4.74 7.20
CA GLU A 157 -3.93 3.51 6.42
C GLU A 157 -2.85 3.45 5.34
N LYS A 158 -2.67 4.51 4.55
CA LYS A 158 -1.59 4.55 3.54
C LYS A 158 -0.22 4.33 4.17
N VAL A 159 0.05 4.86 5.37
CA VAL A 159 1.30 4.57 6.10
C VAL A 159 1.35 3.11 6.56
N ALA A 160 0.28 2.59 7.14
CA ALA A 160 0.18 1.20 7.60
C ALA A 160 0.38 0.18 6.49
N LEU A 161 -0.08 0.49 5.27
CA LEU A 161 0.06 -0.31 4.06
C LEU A 161 1.32 0.01 3.25
N ASN A 162 2.25 0.81 3.80
CA ASN A 162 3.51 1.19 3.13
C ASN A 162 3.33 1.89 1.76
N GLN A 163 2.18 2.55 1.57
CA GLN A 163 1.85 3.36 0.38
C GLN A 163 2.20 4.84 0.57
N SER A 164 2.39 5.28 1.82
CA SER A 164 2.92 6.60 2.19
C SER A 164 3.99 6.46 3.26
N LYS A 165 4.98 7.35 3.23
CA LYS A 165 6.03 7.43 4.27
C LYS A 165 5.62 8.29 5.47
N HIS A 166 4.51 9.04 5.35
CA HIS A 166 4.16 10.04 6.34
C HIS A 166 2.65 10.34 6.35
N ALA A 167 2.12 10.55 7.55
CA ALA A 167 0.80 11.14 7.79
C ALA A 167 0.91 12.20 8.89
N LYS A 168 0.44 13.42 8.61
CA LYS A 168 0.53 14.57 9.54
C LYS A 168 -0.08 14.23 10.91
N ILE A 169 -1.21 13.53 10.92
CA ILE A 169 -1.91 13.12 12.15
C ILE A 169 -1.04 12.26 13.08
N LEU A 170 -0.21 11.35 12.55
CA LEU A 170 0.65 10.46 13.35
C LEU A 170 1.62 11.25 14.23
N THR A 171 2.23 12.30 13.67
CA THR A 171 3.13 13.19 14.41
C THR A 171 2.39 13.95 15.53
N HIS A 172 1.13 14.35 15.32
CA HIS A 172 0.34 15.09 16.32
C HIS A 172 -0.10 14.22 17.49
N ILE A 173 -0.37 12.93 17.24
CA ILE A 173 -0.72 11.96 18.28
C ILE A 173 0.50 11.25 18.89
N GLY A 174 1.72 11.61 18.49
CA GLY A 174 2.97 11.03 19.01
C GLY A 174 3.23 9.58 18.60
N VAL A 175 2.67 9.14 17.47
CA VAL A 175 2.91 7.81 16.89
C VAL A 175 3.96 7.92 15.79
N GLU A 176 4.92 6.99 15.76
CA GLU A 176 5.95 6.97 14.72
C GLU A 176 5.34 6.76 13.33
N ASN A 177 5.91 7.43 12.32
CA ASN A 177 5.52 7.25 10.92
C ASN A 177 6.16 5.97 10.34
N THR A 178 5.80 4.83 10.90
CA THR A 178 6.23 3.50 10.45
C THR A 178 5.00 2.63 10.13
N PRO A 179 5.09 1.70 9.15
CA PRO A 179 3.99 0.81 8.83
C PRO A 179 3.47 0.02 10.04
N GLU A 180 4.36 -0.44 10.92
CA GLU A 180 4.02 -1.23 12.10
C GLU A 180 3.27 -0.40 13.15
N ALA A 181 3.69 0.85 13.40
CA ALA A 181 3.06 1.71 14.39
C ALA A 181 1.67 2.17 13.92
N ALA A 182 1.55 2.56 12.65
CA ALA A 182 0.27 2.91 12.03
C ALA A 182 -0.69 1.71 12.00
N TYR A 183 -0.20 0.51 11.65
CA TYR A 183 -1.02 -0.70 11.65
C TYR A 183 -1.56 -1.04 13.04
N LYS A 184 -0.72 -1.02 14.08
CA LYS A 184 -1.15 -1.25 15.47
C LYS A 184 -2.19 -0.23 15.93
N LEU A 185 -2.06 1.03 15.50
CA LEU A 185 -3.04 2.07 15.79
C LEU A 185 -4.40 1.73 15.16
N LEU A 186 -4.42 1.36 13.88
CA LEU A 186 -5.67 1.02 13.17
C LEU A 186 -6.36 -0.22 13.75
N LEU A 187 -5.59 -1.21 14.21
CA LEU A 187 -6.12 -2.35 14.96
C LEU A 187 -6.79 -1.92 16.28
N ARG A 188 -6.14 -1.01 17.02
CA ARG A 188 -6.67 -0.49 18.29
C ARG A 188 -7.97 0.29 18.07
N LEU A 189 -8.04 1.05 16.98
CA LEU A 189 -9.24 1.79 16.55
C LEU A 189 -10.32 0.88 15.94
N LYS A 190 -10.06 -0.42 15.76
CA LYS A 190 -10.93 -1.38 15.09
C LYS A 190 -11.29 -0.97 13.65
N TYR A 191 -10.41 -0.18 13.03
CA TYR A 191 -10.50 0.13 11.60
C TYR A 191 -10.06 -1.07 10.77
N PHE A 192 -8.97 -1.71 11.20
CA PHE A 192 -8.60 -3.03 10.72
C PHE A 192 -9.05 -4.10 11.72
N GLU A 193 -9.50 -5.23 11.18
CA GLU A 193 -9.73 -6.43 11.98
C GLU A 193 -8.40 -7.05 12.40
N GLN A 194 -8.38 -7.78 13.52
CA GLN A 194 -7.17 -8.48 14.00
C GLN A 194 -6.64 -9.53 13.01
N THR A 195 -7.50 -9.94 12.09
CA THR A 195 -7.27 -10.95 11.04
C THR A 195 -6.73 -10.34 9.76
N PHE A 196 -6.71 -9.01 9.64
CA PHE A 196 -6.26 -8.33 8.43
C PHE A 196 -4.77 -8.56 8.20
N ASN A 197 -4.42 -9.04 7.00
CA ASN A 197 -3.04 -9.23 6.60
C ASN A 197 -2.54 -8.04 5.76
N PRO A 198 -1.67 -7.15 6.29
CA PRO A 198 -1.23 -5.98 5.54
C PRO A 198 -0.10 -6.28 4.54
N TYR A 199 0.51 -7.46 4.58
CA TYR A 199 1.72 -7.75 3.82
C TYR A 199 1.51 -7.75 2.30
N PRO A 200 0.44 -8.35 1.74
CA PRO A 200 0.18 -8.27 0.30
C PRO A 200 0.14 -6.82 -0.20
N ALA A 201 -0.61 -5.96 0.47
CA ALA A 201 -0.70 -4.54 0.13
C ALA A 201 0.65 -3.80 0.30
N ARG A 202 1.41 -4.10 1.36
CA ARG A 202 2.74 -3.51 1.60
C ARG A 202 3.78 -3.86 0.53
N HIS A 203 3.64 -5.05 -0.05
CA HIS A 203 4.49 -5.53 -1.14
C HIS A 203 3.92 -5.22 -2.53
N GLY A 204 2.80 -4.48 -2.59
CA GLY A 204 2.19 -4.09 -3.86
C GLY A 204 1.68 -5.27 -4.67
N ILE A 205 1.30 -6.38 -4.01
CA ILE A 205 0.72 -7.52 -4.70
C ILE A 205 -0.64 -7.08 -5.28
N PRO A 206 -0.81 -7.10 -6.61
CA PRO A 206 -2.04 -6.67 -7.26
C PRO A 206 -3.20 -7.61 -6.93
N ASN A 207 -4.41 -7.06 -6.92
CA ASN A 207 -5.64 -7.85 -6.78
C ASN A 207 -5.85 -8.74 -8.01
N ASP A 208 -6.71 -9.75 -7.85
CA ASP A 208 -7.15 -10.58 -8.96
C ASP A 208 -8.00 -9.76 -9.95
N VAL A 209 -7.85 -10.02 -11.24
CA VAL A 209 -8.57 -9.34 -12.32
C VAL A 209 -9.05 -10.37 -13.32
N ASP A 210 -10.32 -10.29 -13.70
CA ASP A 210 -10.89 -11.13 -14.74
C ASP A 210 -10.30 -10.77 -16.10
N ILE A 211 -9.69 -11.75 -16.77
CA ILE A 211 -9.22 -11.65 -18.14
C ILE A 211 -9.93 -12.73 -18.94
N ASP A 212 -10.77 -12.32 -19.88
CA ASP A 212 -11.45 -13.24 -20.79
C ASP A 212 -10.42 -13.92 -21.69
N THR A 213 -10.53 -15.24 -21.82
CA THR A 213 -9.65 -16.03 -22.69
C THR A 213 -10.38 -17.26 -23.20
N GLU A 214 -9.86 -17.80 -24.31
CA GLU A 214 -10.29 -19.06 -24.88
C GLU A 214 -9.06 -19.95 -25.06
N MET A 215 -9.24 -21.26 -24.89
CA MET A 215 -8.17 -22.21 -25.15
C MET A 215 -7.96 -22.34 -26.65
N ALA A 216 -6.71 -22.25 -27.09
CA ALA A 216 -6.33 -22.47 -28.47
C ALA A 216 -6.70 -23.90 -28.93
N GLU A 217 -7.17 -24.02 -30.18
CA GLU A 217 -7.39 -25.32 -30.79
C GLU A 217 -6.04 -25.95 -31.18
N VAL A 218 -5.74 -27.09 -30.56
CA VAL A 218 -4.54 -27.89 -30.85
C VAL A 218 -4.98 -29.34 -31.07
N GLU A 219 -4.33 -30.05 -31.99
CA GLU A 219 -4.56 -31.49 -32.16
C GLU A 219 -4.12 -32.24 -30.90
N ARG A 220 -5.01 -33.07 -30.34
CA ARG A 220 -4.80 -33.78 -29.07
C ARG A 220 -4.89 -35.27 -29.28
N ILE A 221 -3.93 -35.99 -28.71
CA ILE A 221 -3.98 -37.46 -28.62
C ILE A 221 -5.00 -37.85 -27.55
N ASP A 222 -5.90 -38.76 -27.90
CA ASP A 222 -6.87 -39.30 -26.95
C ASP A 222 -6.22 -40.34 -26.03
N LEU A 223 -6.05 -39.96 -24.76
CA LEU A 223 -5.55 -40.80 -23.68
C LEU A 223 -6.65 -41.07 -22.63
N THR A 224 -7.92 -40.78 -22.94
CA THR A 224 -9.04 -40.94 -21.99
C THR A 224 -9.34 -42.40 -21.62
N HIS A 225 -8.76 -43.35 -22.35
CA HIS A 225 -8.82 -44.77 -22.08
C HIS A 225 -7.87 -45.21 -20.94
N LEU A 226 -6.92 -44.35 -20.54
CA LEU A 226 -6.02 -44.58 -19.41
C LEU A 226 -6.60 -44.00 -18.12
N ASN A 227 -6.39 -44.68 -17.00
CA ASN A 227 -6.74 -44.14 -15.69
C ASN A 227 -5.67 -43.13 -15.27
N SER A 228 -5.99 -41.83 -15.33
CA SER A 228 -5.08 -40.79 -14.85
C SER A 228 -5.42 -40.41 -13.42
N TYR A 229 -4.41 -40.36 -12.54
CA TYR A 229 -4.56 -40.03 -11.12
C TYR A 229 -3.89 -38.69 -10.82
N ALA A 230 -4.67 -37.69 -10.41
CA ALA A 230 -4.13 -36.47 -9.78
C ALA A 230 -4.17 -36.67 -8.26
N ILE A 231 -3.02 -36.55 -7.60
CA ILE A 231 -2.88 -36.85 -6.17
C ILE A 231 -2.45 -35.57 -5.44
N ASP A 232 -3.37 -35.03 -4.65
CA ASP A 232 -3.20 -33.70 -4.05
C ASP A 232 -3.71 -33.60 -2.61
N ASN A 233 -3.59 -32.41 -2.01
CA ASN A 233 -4.26 -32.12 -0.74
C ASN A 233 -5.79 -32.20 -0.92
N ALA A 234 -6.51 -32.68 0.09
CA ALA A 234 -7.98 -32.83 0.02
C ALA A 234 -8.74 -31.51 -0.25
N ASP A 235 -8.16 -30.37 0.11
CA ASP A 235 -8.74 -29.03 -0.10
C ASP A 235 -8.29 -28.39 -1.44
N SER A 236 -7.49 -29.08 -2.26
CA SER A 236 -6.99 -28.61 -3.55
C SER A 236 -8.06 -28.71 -4.64
N ASN A 237 -8.14 -27.70 -5.51
CA ASN A 237 -9.00 -27.70 -6.70
C ASN A 237 -8.25 -27.24 -7.96
N ASP A 238 -6.93 -27.17 -7.91
CA ASP A 238 -6.04 -26.64 -8.94
C ASP A 238 -4.97 -27.66 -9.34
N ALA A 239 -5.37 -28.92 -9.51
CA ALA A 239 -4.43 -30.00 -9.86
C ALA A 239 -3.67 -29.68 -11.17
N ASP A 240 -2.36 -29.50 -11.04
CA ASP A 240 -1.45 -29.19 -12.15
C ASP A 240 -0.95 -30.46 -12.85
N ASP A 241 -0.96 -31.60 -12.16
CA ASP A 241 -0.39 -32.85 -12.65
C ASP A 241 -1.26 -34.10 -12.39
N ALA A 242 -1.11 -35.09 -13.27
CA ALA A 242 -1.73 -36.41 -13.14
C ALA A 242 -0.84 -37.51 -13.75
N PHE A 243 -1.03 -38.76 -13.31
CA PHE A 243 -0.20 -39.90 -13.74
C PHE A 243 -1.04 -41.03 -14.29
N SER A 244 -0.60 -41.65 -15.39
CA SER A 244 -1.19 -42.89 -15.89
C SER A 244 -0.12 -43.88 -16.38
N VAL A 245 -0.54 -45.14 -16.56
CA VAL A 245 0.33 -46.24 -16.98
C VAL A 245 -0.26 -46.90 -18.21
N ASP A 246 0.56 -47.13 -19.23
CA ASP A 246 0.22 -47.87 -20.45
C ASP A 246 1.27 -48.96 -20.69
N GLY A 247 1.01 -50.17 -20.18
CA GLY A 247 1.99 -51.25 -20.18
C GLY A 247 3.23 -50.90 -19.35
N ASP A 248 4.38 -50.76 -20.03
CA ASP A 248 5.66 -50.33 -19.44
C ASP A 248 5.90 -48.81 -19.58
N LYS A 249 5.03 -48.10 -20.32
CA LYS A 249 5.13 -46.66 -20.53
C LYS A 249 4.43 -45.93 -19.40
N ILE A 250 5.11 -44.95 -18.82
CA ILE A 250 4.54 -44.03 -17.84
C ILE A 250 4.20 -42.73 -18.54
N TRP A 251 3.03 -42.19 -18.21
CA TRP A 251 2.62 -40.87 -18.62
C TRP A 251 2.54 -39.93 -17.42
N ILE A 252 3.16 -38.77 -17.58
CA ILE A 252 3.01 -37.62 -16.69
C ILE A 252 2.24 -36.57 -17.47
N HIS A 253 1.06 -36.22 -17.00
CA HIS A 253 0.18 -35.25 -17.63
C HIS A 253 0.25 -33.96 -16.84
N ILE A 254 0.63 -32.87 -17.50
CA ILE A 254 0.65 -31.53 -16.92
C ILE A 254 -0.50 -30.72 -17.52
N ALA A 255 -1.16 -29.89 -16.72
CA ALA A 255 -2.14 -28.92 -17.18
C ALA A 255 -1.63 -28.15 -18.40
N ASP A 256 -2.45 -28.06 -19.45
CA ASP A 256 -2.05 -27.41 -20.71
C ASP A 256 -2.24 -25.88 -20.67
N VAL A 257 -1.56 -25.25 -19.72
CA VAL A 257 -1.59 -23.78 -19.53
C VAL A 257 -1.09 -23.06 -20.79
N SER A 258 -0.16 -23.67 -21.54
CA SER A 258 0.40 -23.09 -22.76
C SER A 258 -0.62 -22.89 -23.89
N SER A 259 -1.71 -23.67 -23.89
CA SER A 259 -2.82 -23.50 -24.83
C SER A 259 -3.74 -22.33 -24.46
N ILE A 260 -3.57 -21.74 -23.27
CA ILE A 260 -4.40 -20.64 -22.75
C ILE A 260 -3.57 -19.35 -22.66
N VAL A 261 -2.31 -19.48 -22.25
CA VAL A 261 -1.37 -18.38 -22.00
C VAL A 261 -0.33 -18.33 -23.10
N ALA A 262 -0.65 -17.63 -24.19
CA ALA A 262 0.29 -17.42 -25.29
C ALA A 262 1.42 -16.44 -24.89
N PRO A 263 2.66 -16.65 -25.34
CA PRO A 263 3.76 -15.71 -25.07
C PRO A 263 3.44 -14.28 -25.55
N GLY A 264 3.68 -13.29 -24.69
CA GLY A 264 3.38 -11.88 -24.94
C GLY A 264 1.89 -11.50 -24.87
N SER A 265 1.00 -12.42 -24.51
CA SER A 265 -0.42 -12.13 -24.26
C SER A 265 -0.63 -11.36 -22.95
N GLU A 266 -1.83 -10.83 -22.76
CA GLU A 266 -2.22 -10.18 -21.51
C GLU A 266 -2.06 -11.11 -20.30
N LEU A 267 -2.43 -12.39 -20.45
CA LEU A 267 -2.25 -13.40 -19.40
C LEU A 267 -0.78 -13.72 -19.10
N ASP A 268 0.09 -13.72 -20.12
CA ASP A 268 1.52 -13.93 -19.92
C ASP A 268 2.14 -12.78 -19.12
N LEU A 269 1.80 -11.52 -19.48
CA LEU A 269 2.24 -10.35 -18.72
C LEU A 269 1.70 -10.35 -17.28
N TYR A 270 0.44 -10.75 -17.10
CA TYR A 270 -0.20 -10.90 -15.79
C TYR A 270 0.53 -11.93 -14.91
N ALA A 271 0.86 -13.09 -15.48
CA ALA A 271 1.61 -14.15 -14.81
C ALA A 271 3.05 -13.72 -14.50
N GLN A 272 3.72 -13.01 -15.42
CA GLN A 272 5.09 -12.51 -15.21
C GLN A 272 5.17 -11.48 -14.07
N GLU A 273 4.15 -10.63 -13.90
CA GLU A 273 4.08 -9.68 -12.78
C GLU A 273 3.99 -10.39 -11.42
N ARG A 274 3.37 -11.58 -11.37
CA ARG A 274 3.14 -12.36 -10.14
C ARG A 274 4.19 -13.44 -9.89
N ALA A 275 4.78 -13.99 -10.95
CA ALA A 275 5.74 -15.09 -11.02
C ALA A 275 5.29 -16.45 -10.45
N SER A 276 4.49 -16.48 -9.38
CA SER A 276 3.96 -17.71 -8.77
C SER A 276 2.67 -17.42 -7.99
N ASN A 277 1.92 -18.48 -7.67
CA ASN A 277 0.87 -18.39 -6.66
C ASN A 277 1.50 -17.99 -5.31
N LEU A 278 0.85 -17.09 -4.57
CA LEU A 278 1.21 -16.74 -3.19
C LEU A 278 0.25 -17.43 -2.23
N TYR A 279 0.71 -18.49 -1.57
CA TYR A 279 -0.04 -19.24 -0.57
C TYR A 279 0.08 -18.56 0.80
N LEU A 280 -1.00 -17.92 1.24
CA LEU A 280 -1.14 -17.35 2.59
C LEU A 280 -1.99 -18.29 3.45
N PRO A 281 -1.89 -18.23 4.79
CA PRO A 281 -2.70 -19.07 5.67
C PRO A 281 -4.21 -18.93 5.46
N ASP A 282 -4.67 -17.74 5.05
CA ASP A 282 -6.08 -17.35 4.91
C ASP A 282 -6.59 -17.38 3.47
N GLN A 283 -5.72 -17.34 2.46
CA GLN A 283 -6.10 -17.23 1.05
C GLN A 283 -4.95 -17.60 0.11
N ILE A 284 -5.26 -17.79 -1.17
CA ILE A 284 -4.29 -17.95 -2.24
C ILE A 284 -4.43 -16.74 -3.18
N LEU A 285 -3.33 -16.04 -3.45
CA LEU A 285 -3.28 -15.06 -4.53
C LEU A 285 -2.69 -15.75 -5.76
N HIS A 286 -3.53 -16.01 -6.76
CA HIS A 286 -3.18 -16.84 -7.90
C HIS A 286 -2.30 -16.08 -8.91
N MET A 287 -1.35 -16.79 -9.51
CA MET A 287 -0.47 -16.33 -10.60
C MET A 287 -1.27 -15.98 -11.85
N LEU A 288 -2.31 -16.77 -12.11
CA LEU A 288 -3.27 -16.56 -13.19
C LEU A 288 -4.62 -16.15 -12.60
N PRO A 289 -5.49 -15.49 -13.39
CA PRO A 289 -6.82 -15.13 -12.93
C PRO A 289 -7.62 -16.33 -12.43
N THR A 290 -8.33 -16.17 -11.31
CA THR A 290 -9.17 -17.28 -10.78
C THR A 290 -10.32 -17.64 -11.71
N SER A 291 -10.72 -16.71 -12.59
CA SER A 291 -11.73 -16.94 -13.62
C SER A 291 -11.36 -18.04 -14.62
N ILE A 292 -10.07 -18.34 -14.79
CA ILE A 292 -9.59 -19.34 -15.76
C ILE A 292 -9.12 -20.66 -15.11
N THR A 293 -9.25 -20.81 -13.79
CA THR A 293 -8.86 -22.03 -13.07
C THR A 293 -9.52 -23.27 -13.64
N GLN A 294 -10.78 -23.20 -14.07
CA GLN A 294 -11.49 -24.33 -14.66
C GLN A 294 -10.85 -24.83 -15.97
N LEU A 295 -10.16 -23.95 -16.71
CA LEU A 295 -9.45 -24.29 -17.93
C LEU A 295 -8.04 -24.82 -17.65
N CYS A 296 -7.45 -24.43 -16.52
CA CYS A 296 -6.06 -24.73 -16.17
C CYS A 296 -5.90 -25.92 -15.22
N ALA A 297 -6.95 -26.40 -14.57
CA ALA A 297 -6.85 -27.49 -13.60
C ALA A 297 -7.34 -28.82 -14.17
N LEU A 298 -6.60 -29.89 -13.88
CA LEU A 298 -6.94 -31.25 -14.26
C LEU A 298 -8.09 -31.80 -13.38
N GLY A 299 -9.01 -32.54 -13.99
CA GLY A 299 -10.11 -33.22 -13.29
C GLY A 299 -11.29 -32.34 -12.86
N LEU A 300 -11.33 -31.05 -13.22
CA LEU A 300 -12.51 -30.18 -13.00
C LEU A 300 -13.61 -30.34 -14.06
N SER A 301 -13.34 -31.10 -15.13
CA SER A 301 -14.27 -31.41 -16.22
C SER A 301 -14.26 -32.91 -16.52
N GLU A 302 -15.19 -33.41 -17.33
CA GLU A 302 -15.26 -34.85 -17.69
C GLU A 302 -13.96 -35.35 -18.33
N THR A 303 -13.33 -34.48 -19.12
CA THR A 303 -12.00 -34.69 -19.68
C THR A 303 -11.17 -33.43 -19.47
N SER A 304 -9.85 -33.57 -19.47
CA SER A 304 -8.92 -32.46 -19.28
C SER A 304 -7.91 -32.39 -20.41
N PRO A 305 -7.65 -31.19 -20.98
CA PRO A 305 -6.53 -30.97 -21.87
C PRO A 305 -5.23 -31.01 -21.06
N ALA A 306 -4.23 -31.73 -21.57
CA ALA A 306 -2.92 -31.83 -20.92
C ALA A 306 -1.77 -31.74 -21.93
N LEU A 307 -0.62 -31.28 -21.47
CA LEU A 307 0.67 -31.56 -22.09
C LEU A 307 1.24 -32.82 -21.43
N SER A 308 1.29 -33.92 -22.17
CA SER A 308 1.63 -35.23 -21.65
C SER A 308 3.03 -35.67 -22.05
N ILE A 309 3.74 -36.23 -21.09
CA ILE A 309 5.11 -36.71 -21.19
C ILE A 309 5.09 -38.22 -21.01
N GLY A 310 5.26 -38.95 -22.10
CA GLY A 310 5.33 -40.41 -22.12
C GLY A 310 6.78 -40.87 -22.15
N PHE A 311 7.16 -41.87 -21.36
CA PHE A 311 8.50 -42.47 -21.42
C PHE A 311 8.53 -43.89 -20.84
N VAL A 312 9.56 -44.64 -21.18
CA VAL A 312 9.88 -45.95 -20.60
C VAL A 312 11.18 -45.86 -19.81
N LEU A 313 11.19 -46.38 -18.59
CA LEU A 313 12.41 -46.48 -17.78
C LEU A 313 13.04 -47.87 -17.95
N SER A 314 14.10 -47.96 -18.75
CA SER A 314 14.87 -49.19 -18.94
C SER A 314 16.08 -49.19 -18.01
N GLY A 315 15.90 -49.77 -16.81
CA GLY A 315 16.92 -49.76 -15.76
C GLY A 315 17.18 -48.36 -15.21
N LYS A 316 18.13 -47.62 -15.80
CA LYS A 316 18.50 -46.25 -15.39
C LYS A 316 18.25 -45.21 -16.48
N GLU A 317 17.94 -45.65 -17.69
CA GLU A 317 17.82 -44.82 -18.88
C GLU A 317 16.35 -44.52 -19.18
N MET A 318 16.05 -43.25 -19.43
CA MET A 318 14.74 -42.83 -19.96
C MET A 318 14.78 -43.00 -21.47
N GLN A 319 13.87 -43.79 -22.02
CA GLN A 319 13.78 -44.12 -23.43
C GLN A 319 12.36 -43.85 -23.93
N ASP A 320 12.18 -43.84 -25.25
CA ASP A 320 10.89 -43.64 -25.92
C ASP A 320 10.13 -42.41 -25.40
N ILE A 321 10.86 -41.31 -25.25
CA ILE A 321 10.32 -40.04 -24.74
C ILE A 321 9.42 -39.40 -25.79
N GLU A 322 8.20 -39.10 -25.40
CA GLU A 322 7.21 -38.39 -26.22
C GLU A 322 6.62 -37.24 -25.41
N VAL A 323 6.49 -36.07 -26.05
CA VAL A 323 5.82 -34.90 -25.49
C VAL A 323 4.71 -34.50 -26.44
N VAL A 324 3.46 -34.59 -25.99
CA VAL A 324 2.27 -34.46 -26.85
C VAL A 324 1.17 -33.69 -26.15
N HIS A 325 0.40 -32.90 -26.90
CA HIS A 325 -0.89 -32.43 -26.44
C HIS A 325 -1.86 -33.62 -26.39
N SER A 326 -2.62 -33.73 -25.30
CA SER A 326 -3.55 -34.85 -25.10
C SER A 326 -4.86 -34.40 -24.48
N THR A 327 -5.83 -35.32 -24.51
CA THR A 327 -7.07 -35.28 -23.74
C THR A 327 -7.08 -36.49 -22.81
N ILE A 328 -7.25 -36.26 -21.52
CA ILE A 328 -7.20 -37.30 -20.48
C ILE A 328 -8.48 -37.33 -19.65
N LYS A 329 -8.69 -38.44 -18.93
CA LYS A 329 -9.71 -38.55 -17.91
C LYS A 329 -9.05 -38.72 -16.54
N VAL A 330 -9.33 -37.80 -15.63
CA VAL A 330 -8.61 -37.67 -14.36
C VAL A 330 -9.49 -38.12 -13.19
N THR A 331 -8.90 -38.90 -12.30
CA THR A 331 -9.45 -39.25 -10.99
C THR A 331 -8.65 -38.50 -9.93
N ASN A 332 -9.28 -37.52 -9.29
CA ASN A 332 -8.67 -36.77 -8.20
C ASN A 332 -8.72 -37.59 -6.90
N ILE A 333 -7.58 -37.76 -6.25
CA ILE A 333 -7.44 -38.53 -5.00
C ILE A 333 -6.64 -37.69 -4.01
N SER A 334 -7.04 -37.69 -2.74
CA SER A 334 -6.23 -37.03 -1.71
C SER A 334 -4.97 -37.84 -1.40
N TYR A 335 -3.89 -37.21 -0.93
CA TYR A 335 -2.70 -37.93 -0.43
C TYR A 335 -3.07 -39.02 0.60
N ASP A 336 -3.99 -38.71 1.53
CA ASP A 336 -4.43 -39.66 2.55
C ASP A 336 -5.16 -40.87 1.96
N ASP A 337 -5.92 -40.69 0.87
CA ASP A 337 -6.61 -41.77 0.20
C ASP A 337 -5.68 -42.55 -0.74
N ALA A 338 -4.76 -41.87 -1.41
CA ALA A 338 -3.72 -42.50 -2.23
C ALA A 338 -2.84 -43.41 -1.37
N ASP A 339 -2.43 -42.96 -0.18
CA ASP A 339 -1.65 -43.76 0.77
C ASP A 339 -2.35 -45.07 1.16
N LYS A 340 -3.69 -45.09 1.23
CA LYS A 340 -4.47 -46.31 1.56
C LYS A 340 -4.50 -47.33 0.42
N ILE A 341 -4.38 -46.87 -0.82
CA ILE A 341 -4.53 -47.73 -2.01
C ILE A 341 -3.21 -47.98 -2.75
N LEU A 342 -2.13 -47.30 -2.38
CA LEU A 342 -0.86 -47.27 -3.10
C LEU A 342 -0.31 -48.65 -3.48
N GLU A 343 -0.41 -49.63 -2.56
CA GLU A 343 0.07 -51.01 -2.79
C GLU A 343 -0.96 -51.90 -3.51
N SER A 344 -2.24 -51.55 -3.44
CA SER A 344 -3.35 -52.39 -3.93
C SER A 344 -3.87 -52.00 -5.31
N ASN A 345 -3.68 -50.75 -5.70
CA ASN A 345 -3.97 -50.25 -7.04
C ASN A 345 -2.78 -50.59 -7.96
N GLU A 346 -3.06 -51.30 -9.05
CA GLU A 346 -2.02 -51.82 -9.96
C GLU A 346 -1.18 -50.70 -10.60
N ASP A 347 -1.81 -49.60 -11.00
CA ASP A 347 -1.13 -48.49 -11.67
C ASP A 347 -0.23 -47.73 -10.69
N LEU A 348 -0.76 -47.41 -9.50
CA LEU A 348 0.01 -46.74 -8.45
C LEU A 348 1.18 -47.60 -7.94
N ALA A 349 1.00 -48.92 -7.82
CA ALA A 349 2.08 -49.82 -7.42
C ALA A 349 3.20 -49.90 -8.47
N LYS A 350 2.85 -49.86 -9.77
CA LYS A 350 3.84 -49.76 -10.86
C LYS A 350 4.61 -48.44 -10.81
N ILE A 351 3.91 -47.33 -10.64
CA ILE A 351 4.54 -46.01 -10.50
C ILE A 351 5.47 -45.98 -9.28
N GLN A 352 5.04 -46.53 -8.14
CA GLN A 352 5.85 -46.61 -6.92
C GLN A 352 7.16 -47.39 -7.15
N THR A 353 7.10 -48.53 -7.85
CA THR A 353 8.29 -49.34 -8.19
C THR A 353 9.30 -48.53 -9.02
N LEU A 354 8.80 -47.77 -9.99
CA LEU A 354 9.60 -46.94 -10.88
C LEU A 354 10.21 -45.74 -10.14
N VAL A 355 9.45 -45.10 -9.26
CA VAL A 355 9.93 -44.04 -8.35
C VAL A 355 11.08 -44.54 -7.47
N GLU A 356 10.95 -45.73 -6.88
CA GLU A 356 12.01 -46.31 -6.05
C GLU A 356 13.30 -46.56 -6.84
N LEU A 357 13.18 -47.06 -8.06
CA LEU A 357 14.32 -47.26 -8.96
C LEU A 357 14.99 -45.92 -9.30
N HIS A 358 14.21 -44.89 -9.58
CA HIS A 358 14.74 -43.55 -9.86
C HIS A 358 15.44 -42.92 -8.66
N ARG A 359 14.89 -43.09 -7.44
CA ARG A 359 15.55 -42.64 -6.20
C ARG A 359 16.88 -43.32 -5.97
N GLN A 360 16.94 -44.64 -6.15
CA GLN A 360 18.20 -45.38 -6.03
C GLN A 360 19.24 -44.89 -7.04
N TYR A 361 18.81 -44.62 -8.28
CA TYR A 361 19.66 -43.99 -9.29
C TYR A 361 20.21 -42.64 -8.81
N ARG A 362 19.35 -41.73 -8.34
CA ARG A 362 19.76 -40.41 -7.83
C ARG A 362 20.71 -40.52 -6.64
N ALA A 363 20.39 -41.38 -5.67
CA ALA A 363 21.24 -41.64 -4.51
C ALA A 363 22.62 -42.16 -4.92
N SER A 364 22.67 -43.08 -5.90
CA SER A 364 23.94 -43.58 -6.44
C SER A 364 24.77 -42.52 -7.19
N ASN A 365 24.14 -41.42 -7.60
CA ASN A 365 24.77 -40.25 -8.22
C ASN A 365 24.99 -39.09 -7.24
N GLY A 366 24.87 -39.33 -5.93
CA GLY A 366 25.21 -38.35 -4.90
C GLY A 366 24.09 -37.35 -4.56
N SER A 367 22.82 -37.64 -4.89
CA SER A 367 21.72 -36.80 -4.45
C SER A 367 21.63 -36.72 -2.93
N MET A 368 21.36 -35.53 -2.39
CA MET A 368 21.16 -35.30 -0.96
C MET A 368 19.74 -34.80 -0.71
N SER A 369 19.13 -35.25 0.38
CA SER A 369 17.80 -34.80 0.82
C SER A 369 17.94 -33.81 1.98
N LEU A 370 17.24 -32.67 1.89
CA LEU A 370 17.11 -31.70 2.97
C LEU A 370 15.84 -32.00 3.77
N ASN A 371 15.96 -32.89 4.75
CA ASN A 371 14.86 -33.33 5.60
C ASN A 371 14.66 -32.35 6.76
N LEU A 372 14.16 -31.15 6.45
CA LEU A 372 13.79 -30.15 7.44
C LEU A 372 12.34 -30.39 7.92
N PRO A 373 12.01 -30.13 9.19
CA PRO A 373 10.62 -30.11 9.65
C PRO A 373 9.77 -29.15 8.81
N ARG A 374 8.57 -29.60 8.43
CA ARG A 374 7.59 -28.81 7.66
C ARG A 374 6.29 -28.73 8.42
N VAL A 375 5.62 -27.59 8.32
CA VAL A 375 4.33 -27.34 8.94
C VAL A 375 3.36 -26.78 7.91
N ASP A 376 2.10 -27.19 8.00
CA ASP A 376 0.99 -26.51 7.34
C ASP A 376 0.47 -25.44 8.28
N VAL A 377 0.34 -24.21 7.77
CA VAL A 377 -0.24 -23.08 8.50
C VAL A 377 -1.53 -22.70 7.81
N ARG A 378 -2.65 -22.77 8.52
CA ARG A 378 -3.98 -22.45 8.01
C ARG A 378 -4.66 -21.44 8.91
N PHE A 379 -5.54 -20.64 8.33
CA PHE A 379 -6.39 -19.72 9.06
C PHE A 379 -7.85 -20.10 8.81
N LYS A 380 -8.51 -20.68 9.83
CA LYS A 380 -9.90 -21.15 9.76
C LYS A 380 -10.70 -20.57 10.92
N GLU A 381 -11.91 -20.09 10.62
CA GLU A 381 -12.86 -19.58 11.63
C GLU A 381 -12.27 -18.52 12.59
N GLY A 382 -11.35 -17.68 12.11
CA GLY A 382 -10.72 -16.64 12.93
C GLY A 382 -9.53 -17.12 13.76
N GLN A 383 -9.08 -18.37 13.61
CA GLN A 383 -7.98 -18.96 14.36
C GLN A 383 -6.87 -19.48 13.44
N ILE A 384 -5.62 -19.40 13.92
CA ILE A 384 -4.46 -19.98 13.25
C ILE A 384 -4.29 -21.42 13.71
N GLU A 385 -4.29 -22.34 12.76
CA GLU A 385 -3.97 -23.75 12.95
C GLU A 385 -2.57 -24.03 12.39
N ILE A 386 -1.73 -24.68 13.19
CA ILE A 386 -0.39 -25.11 12.76
C ILE A 386 -0.31 -26.61 13.01
N SER A 387 -0.05 -27.37 11.96
CA SER A 387 0.11 -28.83 12.04
C SER A 387 1.38 -29.28 11.37
N ASP A 388 2.07 -30.26 11.97
CA ASP A 388 3.22 -30.92 11.34
C ASP A 388 2.78 -31.62 10.06
N GLN A 389 3.56 -31.48 9.00
CA GLN A 389 3.33 -32.24 7.77
C GLN A 389 3.82 -33.68 7.99
N ALA A 390 2.89 -34.62 8.11
CA ALA A 390 3.21 -36.03 8.30
C ALA A 390 3.94 -36.61 7.09
N SER A 391 4.77 -37.63 7.34
CA SER A 391 5.36 -38.43 6.27
C SER A 391 4.23 -39.12 5.48
N SER A 392 4.25 -38.98 4.16
CA SER A 392 3.25 -39.57 3.27
C SER A 392 3.96 -40.21 2.07
N PRO A 393 3.86 -41.54 1.89
CA PRO A 393 4.44 -42.24 0.74
C PRO A 393 3.96 -41.70 -0.61
N SER A 394 2.69 -41.33 -0.74
CA SER A 394 2.15 -40.75 -1.98
C SER A 394 2.69 -39.35 -2.26
N ARG A 395 2.85 -38.47 -1.26
CA ARG A 395 3.56 -37.18 -1.45
C ARG A 395 4.97 -37.39 -1.97
N GLU A 396 5.63 -38.39 -1.42
CA GLU A 396 6.95 -38.83 -1.80
C GLU A 396 6.99 -39.37 -3.25
N LEU A 397 5.99 -40.14 -3.65
CA LEU A 397 5.81 -40.62 -5.02
C LEU A 397 5.63 -39.46 -6.00
N VAL A 398 4.67 -38.57 -5.73
CA VAL A 398 4.39 -37.40 -6.58
C VAL A 398 5.64 -36.52 -6.73
N ALA A 399 6.34 -36.24 -5.62
CA ALA A 399 7.57 -35.45 -5.65
C ALA A 399 8.65 -36.10 -6.52
N GLU A 400 8.84 -37.42 -6.46
CA GLU A 400 9.81 -38.09 -7.32
C GLU A 400 9.37 -38.12 -8.78
N MET A 401 8.09 -38.33 -9.05
CA MET A 401 7.52 -38.27 -10.39
C MET A 401 7.75 -36.91 -11.05
N MET A 402 7.60 -35.81 -10.31
CA MET A 402 7.91 -34.46 -10.81
C MET A 402 9.41 -34.27 -11.10
N ILE A 403 10.29 -34.86 -10.29
CA ILE A 403 11.74 -34.85 -10.57
C ILE A 403 12.04 -35.66 -11.84
N MET A 404 11.34 -36.78 -12.04
CA MET A 404 11.45 -37.57 -13.27
C MET A 404 10.94 -36.79 -14.48
N ALA A 405 9.81 -36.08 -14.38
CA ALA A 405 9.30 -35.21 -15.44
C ALA A 405 10.35 -34.18 -15.86
N GLY A 406 10.95 -33.48 -14.89
CA GLY A 406 12.02 -32.51 -15.16
C GLY A 406 13.24 -33.14 -15.86
N ARG A 407 13.64 -34.35 -15.45
CA ARG A 407 14.73 -35.08 -16.12
C ARG A 407 14.37 -35.46 -17.56
N VAL A 408 13.15 -35.96 -17.79
CA VAL A 408 12.68 -36.40 -19.10
C VAL A 408 12.56 -35.21 -20.06
N ILE A 409 11.97 -34.10 -19.60
CA ILE A 409 11.88 -32.86 -20.38
C ILE A 409 13.26 -32.28 -20.69
N ALA A 410 14.21 -32.30 -19.75
CA ALA A 410 15.57 -31.83 -20.02
C ALA A 410 16.26 -32.65 -21.11
N LEU A 411 16.10 -33.98 -21.10
CA LEU A 411 16.62 -34.85 -22.16
C LEU A 411 15.94 -34.57 -23.50
N PHE A 412 14.60 -34.49 -23.51
CA PHE A 412 13.84 -34.15 -24.71
C PHE A 412 14.26 -32.81 -25.31
N ALA A 413 14.42 -31.79 -24.47
CA ALA A 413 14.85 -30.46 -24.89
C ALA A 413 16.27 -30.49 -25.47
N GLN A 414 17.19 -31.22 -24.83
CA GLN A 414 18.55 -31.39 -25.32
C GLN A 414 18.59 -32.08 -26.69
N ASP A 415 17.82 -33.16 -26.86
CA ASP A 415 17.80 -33.94 -28.11
C ASP A 415 17.14 -33.17 -29.28
N ASN A 416 16.33 -32.15 -28.97
CA ASN A 416 15.60 -31.35 -29.95
C ASN A 416 16.08 -29.88 -30.03
N ASP A 417 17.23 -29.55 -29.42
CA ASP A 417 17.80 -28.20 -29.38
C ASP A 417 16.82 -27.10 -28.87
N ILE A 418 15.98 -27.45 -27.90
CA ILE A 418 15.01 -26.54 -27.26
C ILE A 418 15.68 -25.83 -26.08
N VAL A 419 15.65 -24.50 -26.09
CA VAL A 419 16.15 -23.69 -24.97
C VAL A 419 15.12 -23.67 -23.85
N MET A 420 15.56 -24.08 -22.65
CA MET A 420 14.75 -24.11 -21.42
C MET A 420 15.47 -23.33 -20.31
N PRO A 421 14.74 -22.77 -19.33
CA PRO A 421 15.31 -22.01 -18.22
C PRO A 421 16.23 -22.85 -17.29
#